data_AF-A0A2J4P025-F1
#
_entry.id   AF-A0A2J4P025-F1
#
_cell.length_a   1.000
_cell.length_b   1.000
_cell.length_c   1.000
_cell.angle_alpha   90.00
_cell.angle_beta   90.00
_cell.angle_gamma   90.00
#
_symmetry.space_group_name_H-M   'P 1'
#
loop_
_entity.id
_entity.type
_entity.pdbx_description
1 polymer ?
#
loop_
_entity_poly.entity_id
_entity_poly.type
_entity_poly.pdbx_seq_one_letter_code
_entity_poly.pdbx_strand_id
1 'polypeptide(L)'
;SWEFVIEDAACYPETPLQEAECSFAFQPVIDPFAKEVVSYEALLRTTSGDSPAVYFDGLSREEIYWTDLHSKRIAFAMAGLLHLRGRTLSINLLPMTLVNVPNAVEFLLAEIEASGLIPEQIIVEFTESEAISRLDEFTDSVRKLKSAGIRVA
;
A
#
# COMPACT_ATOMS: atom_id res chain seq x y z
N SER A 1 -24.80 -15.87 -13.49
CA SER A 1 -24.82 -14.81 -12.46
C SER A 1 -23.76 -15.11 -11.44
N TRP A 2 -23.07 -14.10 -10.92
CA TRP A 2 -22.20 -14.27 -9.76
C TRP A 2 -23.06 -14.20 -8.50
N GLU A 3 -22.84 -15.12 -7.58
CA GLU A 3 -23.47 -15.13 -6.26
C GLU A 3 -22.35 -15.11 -5.23
N PHE A 4 -22.22 -13.99 -4.52
CA PHE A 4 -21.26 -13.87 -3.43
C PHE A 4 -21.85 -14.57 -2.21
N VAL A 5 -21.30 -15.71 -1.86
CA VAL A 5 -21.73 -16.50 -0.71
C VAL A 5 -20.81 -16.16 0.46
N ILE A 6 -21.39 -15.73 1.57
CA ILE A 6 -20.67 -15.49 2.82
C ILE A 6 -20.52 -16.84 3.50
N GLU A 7 -19.32 -17.44 3.44
CA GLU A 7 -19.05 -18.72 4.09
C GLU A 7 -18.83 -18.59 5.61
N ASP A 8 -18.37 -17.42 6.08
CA ASP A 8 -18.13 -17.14 7.51
C ASP A 8 -18.52 -15.71 7.90
N ALA A 9 -18.82 -15.50 9.19
CA ALA A 9 -19.02 -14.15 9.73
C ALA A 9 -17.78 -13.29 9.42
N ALA A 10 -18.01 -12.14 8.77
CA ALA A 10 -16.94 -11.24 8.37
C ALA A 10 -15.95 -11.02 9.53
N CYS A 11 -14.69 -11.40 9.32
CA CYS A 11 -13.63 -11.17 10.29
C CYS A 11 -13.24 -9.70 10.22
N TYR A 12 -13.84 -8.90 11.10
CA TYR A 12 -13.34 -7.57 11.40
C TYR A 12 -12.28 -7.74 12.49
N PRO A 13 -11.01 -7.37 12.26
CA PRO A 13 -10.05 -7.33 13.35
C PRO A 13 -10.62 -6.44 14.46
N GLU A 14 -10.64 -6.94 15.70
CA GLU A 14 -11.31 -6.30 16.84
C GLU A 14 -10.72 -4.94 17.21
N THR A 15 -9.56 -4.57 16.64
CA THR A 15 -8.90 -3.31 16.91
C THR A 15 -8.64 -2.60 15.59
N PRO A 16 -9.33 -1.48 15.30
CA PRO A 16 -8.70 -0.44 14.49
C PRO A 16 -7.35 -0.14 15.14
N LEU A 17 -6.32 0.22 14.38
CA LEU A 17 -5.15 0.86 14.96
C LEU A 17 -5.65 2.12 15.71
N GLN A 18 -5.92 1.97 17.01
CA GLN A 18 -6.37 3.04 17.90
C GLN A 18 -5.25 4.07 17.82
N GLU A 19 -5.53 5.24 17.24
CA GLU A 19 -4.61 6.35 16.96
C GLU A 19 -3.98 6.42 15.55
N ALA A 20 -4.40 5.60 14.57
CA ALA A 20 -3.94 5.80 13.20
C ALA A 20 -4.53 7.07 12.55
N GLU A 21 -3.67 7.84 11.89
CA GLU A 21 -4.04 9.07 11.16
C GLU A 21 -4.87 8.80 9.89
N CYS A 22 -4.84 7.56 9.39
CA CYS A 22 -5.59 7.08 8.23
C CYS A 22 -6.01 5.62 8.39
N SER A 23 -6.74 5.11 7.41
CA SER A 23 -7.12 3.69 7.30
C SER A 23 -6.89 3.19 5.87
N PHE A 24 -6.99 1.87 5.65
CA PHE A 24 -6.89 1.26 4.34
C PHE A 24 -8.05 0.29 4.10
N ALA A 25 -8.65 0.39 2.91
CA ALA A 25 -9.53 -0.63 2.37
C ALA A 25 -8.71 -1.62 1.53
N PHE A 26 -8.94 -2.93 1.70
CA PHE A 26 -8.25 -3.97 0.94
C PHE A 26 -9.20 -4.56 -0.10
N GLN A 27 -8.96 -4.22 -1.36
CA GLN A 27 -9.78 -4.69 -2.48
C GLN A 27 -9.19 -5.98 -3.07
N PRO A 28 -9.92 -7.11 -3.07
CA PRO A 28 -9.41 -8.34 -3.65
C PRO A 28 -9.37 -8.26 -5.18
N VAL A 29 -8.29 -8.76 -5.77
CA VAL A 29 -8.17 -9.05 -7.20
C VAL A 29 -8.40 -10.54 -7.39
N ILE A 30 -9.30 -10.88 -8.31
CA ILE A 30 -9.82 -12.25 -8.46
C ILE A 30 -9.41 -12.80 -9.83
N ASP A 31 -8.92 -14.04 -9.85
CA ASP A 31 -8.91 -14.83 -11.08
C ASP A 31 -10.30 -15.45 -11.27
N PRO A 32 -11.08 -15.02 -12.28
CA PRO A 32 -12.45 -15.49 -12.46
C PRO A 32 -12.53 -16.95 -12.92
N PHE A 33 -11.48 -17.48 -13.54
CA PHE A 33 -11.44 -18.87 -13.99
C PHE A 33 -11.08 -19.81 -12.85
N ALA A 34 -10.10 -19.43 -12.02
CA ALA A 34 -9.74 -20.17 -10.82
C ALA A 34 -10.77 -19.98 -9.69
N LYS A 35 -11.54 -18.89 -9.72
CA LYS A 35 -12.45 -18.44 -8.63
C LYS A 35 -11.71 -18.20 -7.32
N GLU A 36 -10.50 -17.67 -7.42
CA GLU A 36 -9.61 -17.43 -6.28
C GLU A 36 -9.19 -15.96 -6.21
N VAL A 37 -8.96 -15.47 -4.99
CA VAL A 37 -8.31 -14.19 -4.77
C VAL A 37 -6.80 -14.36 -4.99
N VAL A 38 -6.26 -13.66 -5.98
CA VAL A 38 -4.84 -13.75 -6.38
C VAL A 38 -3.98 -12.68 -5.71
N SER A 39 -4.55 -11.52 -5.42
CA SER A 39 -3.88 -10.42 -4.72
C SER A 39 -4.89 -9.50 -4.05
N TYR A 40 -4.39 -8.54 -3.28
CA TYR A 40 -5.15 -7.45 -2.71
C TYR A 40 -4.52 -6.12 -3.08
N GLU A 41 -5.33 -5.10 -3.30
CA GLU A 41 -4.89 -3.72 -3.42
C GLU A 41 -5.23 -2.95 -2.14
N ALA A 42 -4.23 -2.32 -1.54
CA ALA A 42 -4.40 -1.45 -0.39
C ALA A 42 -4.74 -0.03 -0.85
N LEU A 43 -5.97 0.40 -0.56
CA LEU A 43 -6.51 1.69 -0.95
C LEU A 43 -6.64 2.59 0.28
N LEU A 44 -5.88 3.69 0.29
CA LEU A 44 -5.89 4.68 1.37
C LEU A 44 -7.29 5.27 1.58
N ARG A 45 -7.67 5.45 2.84
CA ARG A 45 -8.91 6.07 3.29
C ARG A 45 -8.64 7.02 4.46
N THR A 46 -9.46 8.05 4.61
CA THR A 46 -9.52 8.79 5.88
C THR A 46 -10.04 7.88 6.99
N THR A 47 -9.90 8.30 8.25
CA THR A 47 -10.50 7.59 9.39
C THR A 47 -12.03 7.50 9.30
N SER A 48 -12.65 8.44 8.59
CA SER A 48 -14.10 8.45 8.27
C SER A 48 -14.45 7.58 7.05
N GLY A 49 -13.47 7.04 6.33
CA GLY A 49 -13.68 6.20 5.14
C GLY A 49 -13.71 6.94 3.80
N ASP A 50 -13.36 8.22 3.77
CA ASP A 50 -13.34 9.04 2.55
C ASP A 50 -12.14 8.71 1.65
N SER A 51 -12.14 9.28 0.44
CA SER A 51 -11.13 9.05 -0.59
C SER A 51 -9.75 9.64 -0.23
N PRO A 52 -8.67 9.18 -0.88
CA PRO A 52 -7.33 9.77 -0.72
C PRO A 52 -7.28 11.28 -0.99
N ALA A 53 -8.12 11.79 -1.90
CA ALA A 53 -8.16 13.22 -2.23
C ALA A 53 -8.51 14.08 -1.01
N VAL A 54 -9.41 13.61 -0.14
CA VAL A 54 -9.76 14.29 1.12
C VAL A 54 -8.62 14.18 2.13
N TYR A 55 -7.95 13.03 2.18
CA TYR A 55 -6.84 12.81 3.10
C TYR A 55 -5.64 13.72 2.83
N PHE A 56 -5.36 14.01 1.56
CA PHE A 56 -4.27 14.90 1.16
C PHE A 56 -4.69 16.38 1.04
N ASP A 57 -5.96 16.72 1.31
CA ASP A 57 -6.45 18.08 1.14
C ASP A 57 -5.77 19.06 2.10
N GLY A 58 -5.43 20.25 1.59
CA GLY A 58 -4.75 21.30 2.36
C GLY A 58 -3.25 21.07 2.65
N LEU A 59 -2.68 19.92 2.29
CA LEU A 59 -1.25 19.64 2.46
C LEU A 59 -0.40 20.30 1.36
N SER A 60 0.79 20.76 1.73
CA SER A 60 1.81 21.16 0.77
C SER A 60 2.38 19.95 0.03
N ARG A 61 3.08 20.17 -1.08
CA ARG A 61 3.66 19.09 -1.88
C ARG A 61 4.68 18.24 -1.11
N GLU A 62 5.49 18.87 -0.26
CA GLU A 62 6.47 18.15 0.57
C GLU A 62 5.78 17.27 1.62
N GLU A 63 4.73 17.80 2.25
CA GLU A 63 3.90 17.05 3.19
C GLU A 63 3.16 15.91 2.52
N ILE A 64 2.68 16.08 1.28
CA ILE A 64 2.03 14.99 0.51
C ILE A 64 2.99 13.81 0.35
N TYR A 65 4.24 14.03 -0.05
CA TYR A 65 5.20 12.93 -0.24
C TYR A 65 5.53 12.23 1.08
N TRP A 66 5.73 13.01 2.15
CA TRP A 66 5.98 12.44 3.47
C TRP A 66 4.79 11.60 3.96
N THR A 67 3.58 12.16 3.88
CA THR A 67 2.33 11.51 4.28
C THR A 67 2.02 10.29 3.42
N ASP A 68 2.26 10.35 2.11
CA ASP A 68 2.08 9.21 1.19
C ASP A 68 2.97 8.03 1.59
N LEU A 69 4.25 8.26 1.86
CA LEU A 69 5.16 7.21 2.34
C LEU A 69 4.70 6.68 3.70
N HIS A 70 4.50 7.58 4.66
CA HIS A 70 4.24 7.21 6.04
C HIS A 70 2.89 6.54 6.26
N SER A 71 1.92 6.77 5.37
CA SER A 71 0.64 6.04 5.37
C SER A 71 0.84 4.54 5.15
N LYS A 72 1.90 4.11 4.45
CA LYS A 72 2.15 2.69 4.15
C LYS A 72 2.44 1.85 5.38
N ARG A 73 2.93 2.45 6.47
CA ARG A 73 3.06 1.77 7.77
C ARG A 73 1.71 1.21 8.25
N ILE A 74 0.64 1.99 8.06
CA ILE A 74 -0.72 1.60 8.45
C ILE A 74 -1.23 0.51 7.51
N ALA A 75 -0.97 0.64 6.20
CA ALA A 75 -1.33 -0.40 5.23
C ALA A 75 -0.70 -1.76 5.58
N PHE A 76 0.60 -1.80 5.87
CA PHE A 76 1.29 -3.04 6.19
C PHE A 76 0.85 -3.61 7.55
N ALA A 77 0.70 -2.76 8.57
CA ALA A 77 0.21 -3.19 9.88
C ALA A 77 -1.19 -3.82 9.76
N MET A 78 -2.12 -3.17 9.04
CA MET A 78 -3.45 -3.70 8.78
C MET A 78 -3.41 -5.01 7.99
N ALA A 79 -2.56 -5.11 6.95
CA ALA A 79 -2.41 -6.34 6.18
C ALA A 79 -1.87 -7.51 7.02
N GLY A 80 -0.95 -7.22 7.95
CA GLY A 80 -0.44 -8.18 8.92
C GLY A 80 -1.53 -8.69 9.87
N LEU A 81 -2.36 -7.79 10.40
CA LEU A 81 -3.50 -8.12 11.26
C LEU A 81 -4.60 -8.90 10.54
N LEU A 82 -4.85 -8.59 9.26
CA LEU A 82 -5.80 -9.30 8.40
C LEU A 82 -5.26 -10.65 7.90
N HIS A 83 -4.07 -11.06 8.35
CA HIS A 83 -3.43 -12.31 7.96
C HIS A 83 -3.27 -12.49 6.45
N LEU A 84 -3.05 -11.40 5.70
CA LEU A 84 -2.86 -11.43 4.24
C LEU A 84 -1.49 -12.00 3.81
N ARG A 85 -0.77 -12.64 4.73
CA ARG A 85 0.53 -13.27 4.48
C ARG A 85 0.40 -14.35 3.41
N GLY A 86 1.36 -14.37 2.48
CA GLY A 86 1.40 -15.37 1.40
C GLY A 86 0.47 -15.03 0.22
N ARG A 87 -0.22 -13.89 0.27
CA ARG A 87 -0.90 -13.29 -0.88
C ARG A 87 -0.14 -12.05 -1.33
N THR A 88 -0.25 -11.73 -2.61
CA THR A 88 0.35 -10.51 -3.14
C THR A 88 -0.45 -9.29 -2.65
N LEU A 89 0.26 -8.24 -2.22
CA LEU A 89 -0.30 -6.97 -1.79
C LEU A 89 0.23 -5.82 -2.64
N SER A 90 -0.64 -5.13 -3.37
CA SER A 90 -0.35 -3.90 -4.09
C SER A 90 -0.54 -2.68 -3.20
N ILE A 91 0.40 -1.73 -3.25
CA ILE A 91 0.28 -0.41 -2.64
C ILE A 91 0.50 0.68 -3.68
N ASN A 92 -0.29 1.75 -3.61
CA ASN A 92 -0.14 2.92 -4.47
C ASN A 92 0.86 3.91 -3.88
N LEU A 93 1.85 4.37 -4.65
CA LEU A 93 2.81 5.37 -4.21
C LEU A 93 3.00 6.44 -5.30
N LEU A 94 3.16 7.70 -4.89
CA LEU A 94 3.53 8.74 -5.84
C LEU A 94 4.99 8.54 -6.27
N PRO A 95 5.35 8.63 -7.57
CA PRO A 95 6.71 8.40 -8.03
C PRO A 95 7.73 9.28 -7.30
N MET A 96 7.37 10.54 -7.09
CA MET A 96 8.22 11.53 -6.45
C MET A 96 8.35 11.34 -4.94
N THR A 97 7.54 10.50 -4.30
CA THR A 97 7.70 10.12 -2.89
C THR A 97 9.05 9.42 -2.66
N LEU A 98 9.44 8.49 -3.53
CA LEU A 98 10.71 7.76 -3.42
C LEU A 98 11.96 8.62 -3.60
N VAL A 99 11.78 9.84 -4.11
CA VAL A 99 12.86 10.74 -4.46
C VAL A 99 12.93 11.93 -3.51
N ASN A 100 11.79 12.43 -3.03
CA ASN A 100 11.72 13.55 -2.12
C ASN A 100 11.86 13.14 -0.66
N VAL A 101 11.46 11.92 -0.29
CA VAL A 101 11.57 11.45 1.10
C VAL A 101 12.87 10.67 1.29
N PRO A 102 13.77 11.12 2.19
CA PRO A 102 15.01 10.42 2.45
C PRO A 102 14.78 9.00 2.96
N ASN A 103 15.59 8.05 2.49
CA ASN A 103 15.56 6.64 2.90
C ASN A 103 14.17 5.97 2.73
N ALA A 104 13.39 6.39 1.72
CA ALA A 104 12.03 5.89 1.52
C ALA A 104 11.98 4.37 1.30
N VAL A 105 12.95 3.81 0.60
CA VAL A 105 13.02 2.36 0.34
C VAL A 105 13.32 1.59 1.62
N GLU A 106 14.29 2.07 2.39
CA GLU A 106 14.68 1.49 3.67
C GLU A 106 13.52 1.55 4.69
N PHE A 107 12.76 2.65 4.69
CA PHE A 107 11.53 2.78 5.48
C PHE A 107 10.49 1.72 5.10
N LEU A 108 10.18 1.57 3.80
CA LEU A 108 9.21 0.56 3.35
C LEU A 108 9.62 -0.84 3.79
N LEU A 109 10.89 -1.20 3.64
CA LEU A 109 11.41 -2.52 4.03
C LEU A 109 11.27 -2.77 5.53
N ALA A 110 11.58 -1.77 6.36
CA ALA A 110 11.43 -1.88 7.81
C ALA A 110 9.96 -2.09 8.22
N GLU A 111 9.01 -1.37 7.61
CA GLU A 111 7.59 -1.50 7.94
C GLU A 111 6.98 -2.82 7.44
N ILE A 112 7.44 -3.31 6.29
CA ILE A 112 7.09 -4.65 5.76
C ILE A 112 7.51 -5.71 6.78
N GLU A 113 8.78 -5.67 7.23
CA GLU A 113 9.32 -6.63 8.20
C GLU A 113 8.60 -6.52 9.56
N ALA A 114 8.38 -5.31 10.07
CA ALA A 114 7.69 -5.07 11.34
C ALA A 114 6.25 -5.60 11.33
N SER A 115 5.60 -5.65 10.17
CA SER A 115 4.26 -6.20 9.99
C SER A 115 4.25 -7.73 9.78
N GLY A 116 5.43 -8.36 9.75
CA GLY A 116 5.62 -9.78 9.45
C GLY A 116 5.22 -10.13 8.02
N LEU A 117 5.36 -9.19 7.10
CA LEU A 117 5.29 -9.40 5.66
C LEU A 117 6.71 -9.67 5.13
N ILE A 118 6.80 -10.00 3.85
CA ILE A 118 8.05 -10.24 3.11
C ILE A 118 8.06 -9.36 1.86
N PRO A 119 9.20 -8.79 1.46
CA PRO A 119 9.29 -7.88 0.32
C PRO A 119 8.69 -8.43 -0.98
N GLU A 120 8.89 -9.73 -1.25
CA GLU A 120 8.47 -10.39 -2.49
C GLU A 120 6.95 -10.48 -2.66
N GLN A 121 6.18 -10.33 -1.59
CA GLN A 121 4.73 -10.29 -1.66
C GLN A 121 4.21 -8.89 -1.99
N ILE A 122 5.04 -7.85 -1.92
CA ILE A 122 4.63 -6.46 -2.14
C ILE A 122 4.81 -6.06 -3.61
N ILE A 123 3.81 -5.39 -4.16
CA ILE A 123 3.87 -4.65 -5.42
C ILE A 123 3.71 -3.16 -5.09
N VAL A 124 4.63 -2.33 -5.56
CA VAL A 124 4.47 -0.88 -5.56
C VAL A 124 3.95 -0.45 -6.91
N GLU A 125 2.79 0.18 -6.92
CA GLU A 125 2.13 0.73 -8.11
C GLU A 125 2.32 2.23 -8.15
N PHE A 126 2.82 2.74 -9.28
CA PHE A 126 3.02 4.17 -9.48
C PHE A 126 1.92 4.77 -10.37
N THR A 127 1.41 5.93 -9.98
CA THR A 127 0.39 6.63 -10.77
C THR A 127 1.02 7.29 -12.01
N GLU A 128 0.57 6.89 -13.21
CA GLU A 128 1.03 7.49 -14.48
C GLU A 128 0.67 8.98 -14.62
N SER A 129 -0.33 9.45 -13.85
CA SER A 129 -0.78 10.84 -13.86
C SER A 129 0.22 11.80 -13.22
N GLU A 130 1.23 11.31 -12.49
CA GLU A 130 2.29 12.14 -11.91
C GLU A 130 3.53 12.26 -12.81
N ALA A 131 3.97 13.50 -13.01
CA ALA A 131 5.19 13.78 -13.76
C ALA A 131 6.44 13.39 -12.96
N ILE A 132 7.26 12.52 -13.54
CA ILE A 132 8.58 12.17 -12.99
C ILE A 132 9.59 13.25 -13.40
N SER A 133 9.86 14.19 -12.49
CA SER A 133 10.79 15.30 -12.76
C SER A 133 12.26 14.94 -12.62
N ARG A 134 12.57 13.90 -11.83
CA ARG A 134 13.93 13.41 -11.52
C ARG A 134 14.06 11.93 -11.86
N LEU A 135 14.10 11.63 -13.16
CA LEU A 135 14.01 10.27 -13.67
C LEU A 135 15.17 9.36 -13.23
N ASP A 136 16.40 9.88 -13.18
CA ASP A 136 17.57 9.09 -12.78
C ASP A 136 17.46 8.65 -11.30
N GLU A 137 17.19 9.60 -10.40
CA GLU A 137 17.01 9.30 -8.97
C GLU A 137 15.83 8.36 -8.72
N PHE A 138 14.71 8.56 -9.43
CA PHE A 138 13.57 7.65 -9.38
C PHE A 138 13.95 6.23 -9.83
N THR A 139 14.66 6.11 -10.94
CA THR A 139 15.12 4.83 -11.48
C THR A 139 16.03 4.10 -10.48
N ASP A 140 16.91 4.82 -9.80
CA ASP A 140 17.78 4.26 -8.76
C ASP A 140 16.97 3.77 -7.56
N SER A 141 15.97 4.53 -7.10
CA SER A 141 15.05 4.07 -6.05
C SER A 141 14.26 2.82 -6.46
N VAL A 142 13.78 2.76 -7.71
CA VAL A 142 13.11 1.57 -8.26
C VAL A 142 14.05 0.35 -8.32
N ARG A 143 15.32 0.55 -8.69
CA ARG A 143 16.33 -0.52 -8.65
C ARG A 143 16.55 -1.04 -7.24
N LYS A 144 16.61 -0.17 -6.24
CA LYS A 144 16.72 -0.56 -4.83
C LYS A 144 15.53 -1.41 -4.39
N LEU A 145 14.30 -0.99 -4.70
CA LEU A 145 13.09 -1.79 -4.43
C LEU A 145 13.19 -3.19 -5.03
N LYS A 146 13.50 -3.27 -6.34
CA LYS A 146 13.65 -4.56 -7.04
C LYS A 146 14.75 -5.44 -6.46
N SER A 147 15.89 -4.84 -6.07
CA SER A 147 17.00 -5.58 -5.46
C SER A 147 16.66 -6.17 -4.08
N ALA A 148 15.71 -5.55 -3.38
CA ALA A 148 15.19 -6.03 -2.11
C ALA A 148 14.04 -7.04 -2.25
N GLY A 149 13.65 -7.41 -3.48
CA GLY A 149 12.57 -8.36 -3.76
C GLY A 149 11.20 -7.74 -4.02
N ILE A 150 11.03 -6.43 -3.78
CA ILE A 150 9.77 -5.72 -4.04
C ILE A 150 9.52 -5.64 -5.55
N ARG A 151 8.29 -5.96 -5.96
CA ARG A 151 7.85 -5.81 -7.35
C ARG A 151 7.34 -4.40 -7.59
N VAL A 152 7.46 -3.94 -8.83
CA VAL A 152 7.05 -2.60 -9.25
C VAL A 152 6.17 -2.73 -10.47
N ALA A 153 5.02 -2.05 -10.45
CA ALA A 153 4.07 -1.93 -11.55
C ALA A 153 3.91 -0.47 -11.98
#